data_AF-A0A0D3HZJ3-F1
#
_entry.id   AF-A0A0D3HZJ3-F1
#
_cell.length_a   1.000
_cell.length_b   1.000
_cell.length_c   1.000
_cell.angle_alpha   90.00
_cell.angle_beta   90.00
_cell.angle_gamma   90.00
#
_symmetry.space_group_name_H-M   'P 1'
#
loop_
_entity.id
_entity.type
_entity.pdbx_description
1 polymer ?
#
loop_
_entity_poly.entity_id
_entity_poly.type
_entity_poly.pdbx_seq_one_letter_code
_entity_poly.pdbx_strand_id
1 'polypeptide(L)'
;MPAEGAPEAEAEAAAAAVEAPAWWSTEGSPGGAEIEAEVAGARLSAQASEATPDPRAAFHQRLFALLLRYKTLRGHGFHAAIAPAVWRVLTSRLGVGFEAFASPLNCYLPTFGSGFSDVDGAFGSSGSFFRLKPAQLASGSCACNPPFVHAILDAAAARVEELLAAAAAADAPLSFAFVMPGWKETRAHASLSASPFLRRARADPLRASPYDTVVFVLQTERGSRKWPADGRFEAELRAAFAASLAPRLDAWVAAKRSKDFATADKIRDELKAAGVIADKARPVPRKAIEKRAASKGADDEKRPPKRGRAE
;
A
#
# COMPACT_ATOMS: atom_id res chain seq x y z
N MET A 1 -7.74 32.52 -27.57
CA MET A 1 -6.38 32.92 -27.20
C MET A 1 -6.51 34.20 -26.39
N PRO A 2 -6.35 34.14 -25.06
CA PRO A 2 -5.07 33.84 -24.43
C PRO A 2 -5.10 32.57 -23.57
N ALA A 3 -3.88 32.14 -23.24
CA ALA A 3 -3.52 30.86 -22.65
C ALA A 3 -3.71 30.83 -21.13
N GLU A 4 -4.12 29.66 -20.66
CA GLU A 4 -4.07 29.21 -19.27
C GLU A 4 -2.62 29.11 -18.80
N GLY A 5 -2.35 29.61 -17.59
CA GLY A 5 -1.06 29.48 -16.91
C GLY A 5 -1.28 29.08 -15.46
N ALA A 6 -1.16 27.76 -15.21
CA ALA A 6 -0.94 27.05 -13.95
C ALA A 6 -1.99 27.21 -12.81
N PRO A 7 -2.30 26.12 -12.10
CA PRO A 7 -1.38 25.68 -11.05
C PRO A 7 -1.09 24.18 -11.10
N GLU A 8 0.01 23.80 -11.74
CA GLU A 8 0.69 22.50 -11.49
C GLU A 8 1.64 22.59 -10.27
N ALA A 9 1.79 23.77 -9.67
CA ALA A 9 2.75 24.03 -8.58
C ALA A 9 2.29 23.60 -7.17
N GLU A 10 1.06 23.14 -6.98
CA GLU A 10 0.58 22.67 -5.66
C GLU A 10 0.72 21.15 -5.44
N ALA A 11 1.14 20.39 -6.46
CA ALA A 11 1.35 18.94 -6.33
C ALA A 11 2.78 18.55 -5.87
N GLU A 12 3.73 19.48 -5.87
CA GLU A 12 5.16 19.20 -5.63
C GLU A 12 5.64 19.51 -4.18
N ALA A 13 4.73 19.94 -3.30
CA ALA A 13 5.08 20.42 -1.95
C ALA A 13 4.62 19.50 -0.79
N ALA A 14 4.83 18.18 -0.90
CA ALA A 14 4.60 17.27 0.24
C ALA A 14 5.57 16.08 0.29
N ALA A 15 6.86 16.34 0.09
CA ALA A 15 7.93 15.53 0.67
C ALA A 15 8.70 16.39 1.68
N ALA A 16 7.98 17.03 2.62
CA ALA A 16 8.62 17.44 3.85
C ALA A 16 9.23 16.17 4.46
N ALA A 17 10.53 16.19 4.76
CA ALA A 17 11.19 15.08 5.42
C ALA A 17 10.41 14.79 6.70
N VAL A 18 9.57 13.75 6.67
CA VAL A 18 9.00 13.20 7.88
C VAL A 18 10.23 12.68 8.62
N GLU A 19 10.55 13.29 9.76
CA GLU A 19 11.63 12.77 10.59
C GLU A 19 11.23 11.40 11.13
N ALA A 20 12.23 10.55 11.38
CA ALA A 20 11.99 9.30 12.06
C ALA A 20 11.19 9.54 13.35
N PRO A 21 10.19 8.71 13.69
CA PRO A 21 9.43 8.91 14.91
C PRO A 21 10.33 8.93 16.14
N ALA A 22 10.04 9.75 17.15
CA ALA A 22 10.87 9.87 18.35
C ALA A 22 11.07 8.56 19.14
N TRP A 23 10.24 7.53 18.89
CA TRP A 23 10.37 6.20 19.48
C TRP A 23 11.31 5.28 18.70
N TRP A 24 11.65 5.62 17.45
CA TRP A 24 12.52 4.85 16.58
C TRP A 24 13.98 5.18 16.86
N SER A 25 14.82 4.14 17.00
CA SER A 25 16.27 4.30 17.15
C SER A 25 17.03 3.68 15.98
N THR A 26 17.97 4.45 15.44
CA THR A 26 18.93 3.98 14.42
C THR A 26 20.15 3.29 15.04
N GLU A 27 20.32 3.33 16.37
CA GLU A 27 21.45 2.68 17.04
C GLU A 27 21.42 1.16 16.79
N GLY A 28 22.49 0.65 16.17
CA GLY A 28 22.61 -0.77 15.84
C GLY A 28 21.80 -1.22 14.61
N SER A 29 21.27 -0.29 13.80
CA SER A 29 20.79 -0.61 12.45
C SER A 29 21.98 -1.13 11.62
N PRO A 30 21.87 -2.29 10.95
CA PRO A 30 22.99 -2.94 10.28
C PRO A 30 23.63 -2.09 9.16
N GLY A 31 22.95 -1.01 8.73
CA GLY A 31 23.44 -0.08 7.71
C GLY A 31 24.79 0.59 8.02
N GLY A 32 25.30 0.55 9.26
CA GLY A 32 26.67 0.98 9.55
C GLY A 32 27.69 -0.16 9.44
N ALA A 33 27.51 -1.21 10.23
CA ALA A 33 28.53 -2.24 10.45
C ALA A 33 28.54 -3.37 9.39
N GLU A 34 27.38 -3.73 8.83
CA GLU A 34 27.34 -4.70 7.72
C GLU A 34 27.84 -4.06 6.42
N ILE A 35 27.58 -2.75 6.23
CA ILE A 35 28.19 -1.97 5.16
C ILE A 35 29.72 -1.95 5.30
N GLU A 36 30.28 -1.80 6.50
CA GLU A 36 31.75 -1.83 6.66
C GLU A 36 32.38 -3.20 6.35
N ALA A 37 31.71 -4.30 6.72
CA ALA A 37 32.18 -5.66 6.44
C ALA A 37 32.07 -6.03 4.95
N GLU A 38 31.04 -5.56 4.25
CA GLU A 38 30.82 -5.84 2.83
C GLU A 38 31.60 -4.89 1.91
N VAL A 39 31.81 -3.63 2.35
CA VAL A 39 32.80 -2.71 1.76
C VAL A 39 34.21 -3.28 1.88
N ALA A 40 34.52 -4.06 2.93
CA ALA A 40 35.81 -4.78 3.02
C ALA A 40 35.97 -5.87 1.95
N GLY A 41 34.88 -6.54 1.55
CA GLY A 41 34.87 -7.48 0.41
C GLY A 41 35.07 -6.78 -0.94
N ALA A 42 34.51 -5.58 -1.12
CA ALA A 42 34.75 -4.74 -2.28
C ALA A 42 36.16 -4.11 -2.30
N ARG A 43 36.79 -3.92 -1.14
CA ARG A 43 38.17 -3.41 -1.02
C ARG A 43 39.23 -4.38 -1.54
N LEU A 44 38.92 -5.67 -1.71
CA LEU A 44 39.85 -6.65 -2.30
C LEU A 44 39.99 -6.52 -3.82
N SER A 45 39.13 -5.75 -4.50
CA SER A 45 39.32 -5.41 -5.94
C SER A 45 39.81 -3.97 -6.16
N ALA A 46 39.92 -3.17 -5.11
CA ALA A 46 40.26 -1.74 -5.16
C ALA A 46 41.70 -1.44 -4.69
N GLN A 47 42.64 -2.36 -4.90
CA GLN A 47 44.06 -1.98 -4.95
C GLN A 47 44.37 -1.29 -6.29
N ALA A 48 43.70 -0.17 -6.54
CA ALA A 48 44.07 0.84 -7.54
C ALA A 48 43.26 2.13 -7.28
N SER A 49 43.97 3.21 -6.98
CA SER A 49 43.50 4.61 -6.82
C SER A 49 43.14 5.07 -5.40
N GLU A 50 43.95 5.98 -4.87
CA GLU A 50 43.73 6.80 -3.67
C GLU A 50 42.69 7.92 -3.86
N ALA A 51 42.00 7.99 -5.00
CA ALA A 51 40.98 9.02 -5.23
C ALA A 51 39.67 8.69 -4.51
N THR A 52 39.14 9.64 -3.73
CA THR A 52 37.78 9.55 -3.19
C THR A 52 36.82 9.35 -4.37
N PRO A 53 35.96 8.30 -4.37
CA PRO A 53 35.07 8.03 -5.48
C PRO A 53 34.15 9.23 -5.75
N ASP A 54 33.97 9.62 -7.02
CA ASP A 54 32.98 10.62 -7.41
C ASP A 54 31.61 10.26 -6.80
N PRO A 55 31.02 11.13 -5.95
CA PRO A 55 29.74 10.86 -5.30
C PRO A 55 28.63 10.49 -6.28
N ARG A 56 28.65 11.06 -7.49
CA ARG A 56 27.67 10.76 -8.52
C ARG A 56 27.90 9.35 -9.09
N ALA A 57 29.14 8.96 -9.34
CA ALA A 57 29.49 7.61 -9.76
C ALA A 57 29.11 6.57 -8.69
N ALA A 58 29.40 6.86 -7.41
CA ALA A 58 29.02 5.99 -6.29
C ALA A 58 27.49 5.84 -6.17
N PHE A 59 26.74 6.94 -6.33
CA PHE A 59 25.27 6.89 -6.38
C PHE A 59 24.77 6.02 -7.54
N HIS A 60 25.28 6.20 -8.76
CA HIS A 60 24.86 5.41 -9.92
C HIS A 60 25.17 3.91 -9.76
N GLN A 61 26.32 3.55 -9.17
CA GLN A 61 26.66 2.15 -8.90
C GLN A 61 25.68 1.52 -7.89
N ARG A 62 25.36 2.22 -6.80
CA ARG A 62 24.37 1.76 -5.81
C ARG A 62 22.97 1.66 -6.41
N LEU A 63 22.56 2.65 -7.20
CA LEU A 63 21.27 2.64 -7.88
C LEU A 63 21.18 1.48 -8.88
N PHE A 64 22.25 1.23 -9.64
CA PHE A 64 22.31 0.09 -10.54
C PHE A 64 22.18 -1.24 -9.80
N ALA A 65 22.90 -1.42 -8.68
CA ALA A 65 22.82 -2.63 -7.87
C ALA A 65 21.41 -2.84 -7.28
N LEU A 66 20.78 -1.79 -6.75
CA LEU A 66 19.39 -1.80 -6.27
C LEU A 66 18.43 -2.24 -7.37
N LEU A 67 18.45 -1.57 -8.52
CA LEU A 67 17.56 -1.85 -9.64
C LEU A 67 17.79 -3.26 -10.20
N LEU A 68 19.06 -3.70 -10.29
CA LEU A 68 19.39 -5.05 -10.72
C LEU A 68 18.85 -6.09 -9.74
N ARG A 69 19.04 -5.91 -8.43
CA ARG A 69 18.50 -6.81 -7.40
C ARG A 69 16.98 -6.97 -7.53
N TYR A 70 16.23 -5.87 -7.53
CA TYR A 70 14.77 -5.95 -7.63
C TYR A 70 14.28 -6.46 -9.00
N LYS A 71 15.00 -6.18 -10.09
CA LYS A 71 14.71 -6.76 -11.40
C LYS A 71 14.96 -8.27 -11.43
N THR A 72 16.03 -8.76 -10.80
CA THR A 72 16.36 -10.19 -10.74
C THR A 72 15.38 -11.00 -9.89
N LEU A 73 14.81 -10.41 -8.84
CA LEU A 73 13.82 -11.08 -7.98
C LEU A 73 12.60 -11.59 -8.77
N ARG A 74 12.24 -10.93 -9.88
CA ARG A 74 11.07 -11.25 -10.73
C ARG A 74 9.76 -11.49 -9.95
N GLY A 75 9.64 -10.88 -8.77
CA GLY A 75 8.52 -11.07 -7.83
C GLY A 75 7.36 -10.09 -8.01
N HIS A 76 7.19 -9.52 -9.20
CA HIS A 76 6.07 -8.62 -9.47
C HIS A 76 4.74 -9.36 -9.24
N GLY A 77 3.83 -8.75 -8.48
CA GLY A 77 2.52 -9.33 -8.16
C GLY A 77 2.43 -10.06 -6.81
N PHE A 78 3.55 -10.33 -6.13
CA PHE A 78 3.52 -10.92 -4.77
C PHE A 78 3.41 -9.87 -3.66
N HIS A 79 3.28 -8.58 -3.97
CA HIS A 79 3.16 -7.52 -2.97
C HIS A 79 2.27 -6.43 -3.53
N ALA A 80 1.23 -6.04 -2.79
CA ALA A 80 0.35 -4.92 -3.17
C ALA A 80 0.68 -3.70 -2.33
N ALA A 81 0.99 -2.58 -2.98
CA ALA A 81 1.19 -1.31 -2.30
C ALA A 81 -0.11 -0.83 -1.64
N ILE A 82 0.02 -0.22 -0.46
CA ILE A 82 -1.08 0.46 0.21
C ILE A 82 -1.26 1.84 -0.45
N ALA A 83 -2.50 2.20 -0.76
CA ALA A 83 -2.78 3.47 -1.42
C ALA A 83 -2.49 4.68 -0.51
N PRO A 84 -2.05 5.85 -1.04
CA PRO A 84 -1.72 7.03 -0.23
C PRO A 84 -2.85 7.50 0.70
N ALA A 85 -4.12 7.35 0.29
CA ALA A 85 -5.26 7.69 1.14
C ALA A 85 -5.33 6.82 2.39
N VAL A 86 -5.03 5.52 2.27
CA VAL A 86 -5.01 4.57 3.38
C VAL A 86 -3.84 4.89 4.30
N TRP A 87 -2.66 5.17 3.75
CA TRP A 87 -1.51 5.62 4.52
C TRP A 87 -1.78 6.86 5.39
N ARG A 88 -2.49 7.87 4.85
CA ARG A 88 -2.87 9.06 5.63
C ARG A 88 -3.74 8.72 6.84
N VAL A 89 -4.63 7.73 6.74
CA VAL A 89 -5.42 7.28 7.88
C VAL A 89 -4.55 6.54 8.89
N LEU A 90 -3.70 5.62 8.44
CA LEU A 90 -2.80 4.86 9.32
C LEU A 90 -1.85 5.77 10.11
N THR A 91 -1.26 6.77 9.44
CA THR A 91 -0.34 7.74 10.07
C THR A 91 -1.09 8.68 11.03
N SER A 92 -2.21 9.27 10.61
CA SER A 92 -2.93 10.26 11.43
C SER A 92 -3.71 9.67 12.61
N ARG A 93 -4.21 8.43 12.50
CA ARG A 93 -5.05 7.80 13.53
C ARG A 93 -4.29 6.83 14.41
N LEU A 94 -3.45 6.00 13.79
CA LEU A 94 -2.68 5.00 14.52
C LEU A 94 -1.25 5.45 14.80
N GLY A 95 -0.86 6.67 14.41
CA GLY A 95 0.50 7.17 14.59
C GLY A 95 1.54 6.29 13.91
N VAL A 96 1.17 5.58 12.84
CA VAL A 96 2.09 4.69 12.12
C VAL A 96 3.27 5.49 11.63
N GLY A 97 4.47 5.05 12.02
CA GLY A 97 5.73 5.74 11.72
C GLY A 97 6.81 4.80 11.22
N PHE A 98 6.49 3.54 10.93
CA PHE A 98 7.43 2.57 10.39
C PHE A 98 6.73 1.58 9.45
N GLU A 99 7.33 1.30 8.30
CA GLU A 99 6.89 0.24 7.39
C GLU A 99 7.75 -1.01 7.58
N ALA A 100 7.17 -2.11 8.06
CA ALA A 100 7.94 -3.34 8.27
C ALA A 100 8.43 -3.98 6.95
N PHE A 101 7.68 -3.83 5.87
CA PHE A 101 7.98 -4.45 4.58
C PHE A 101 7.83 -3.45 3.44
N ALA A 102 8.95 -2.91 2.99
CA ALA A 102 9.02 -2.03 1.83
C ALA A 102 10.34 -2.24 1.06
N SER A 103 10.62 -1.30 0.16
CA SER A 103 11.85 -1.16 -0.60
C SER A 103 12.09 0.33 -0.83
N PRO A 104 13.32 0.74 -1.18
CA PRO A 104 13.57 2.11 -1.62
C PRO A 104 12.72 2.56 -2.82
N LEU A 105 12.12 1.62 -3.55
CA LEU A 105 11.31 1.89 -4.73
C LEU A 105 9.82 2.10 -4.41
N ASN A 106 9.35 1.73 -3.22
CA ASN A 106 7.92 1.75 -2.87
C ASN A 106 7.58 2.19 -1.45
N CYS A 107 8.57 2.54 -0.62
CA CYS A 107 8.33 3.07 0.71
C CYS A 107 7.51 4.36 0.64
N TYR A 108 6.52 4.47 1.53
CA TYR A 108 5.74 5.67 1.78
C TYR A 108 6.32 6.51 2.91
N LEU A 109 6.91 5.86 3.92
CA LEU A 109 7.51 6.45 5.10
C LEU A 109 9.03 6.52 4.95
N PRO A 110 9.67 7.50 5.60
CA PRO A 110 11.14 7.65 5.64
C PRO A 110 11.82 6.47 6.36
N THR A 111 11.11 5.80 7.25
CA THR A 111 11.59 4.73 8.12
C THR A 111 10.91 3.43 7.75
N PHE A 112 11.67 2.51 7.15
CA PHE A 112 11.14 1.26 6.63
C PHE A 112 12.15 0.12 6.73
N GLY A 113 11.65 -1.11 6.88
CA GLY A 113 12.39 -2.34 6.70
C GLY A 113 12.32 -2.83 5.26
N SER A 114 13.35 -3.54 4.81
CA SER A 114 13.42 -4.10 3.46
C SER A 114 14.09 -5.47 3.42
N GLY A 115 14.02 -6.13 2.26
CA GLY A 115 14.54 -7.48 2.07
C GLY A 115 16.06 -7.56 1.87
N PHE A 116 16.71 -6.49 1.40
CA PHE A 116 18.09 -6.53 0.90
C PHE A 116 18.92 -5.40 1.52
N SER A 117 19.33 -5.54 2.78
CA SER A 117 20.07 -4.49 3.50
C SER A 117 21.36 -4.05 2.80
N ASP A 118 22.02 -4.97 2.10
CA ASP A 118 23.25 -4.74 1.33
C ASP A 118 23.08 -3.67 0.24
N VAL A 119 21.96 -3.67 -0.47
CA VAL A 119 21.69 -2.69 -1.54
C VAL A 119 20.71 -1.59 -1.14
N ASP A 120 19.83 -1.85 -0.17
CA ASP A 120 18.78 -0.92 0.25
C ASP A 120 19.25 0.05 1.33
N GLY A 121 20.28 -0.32 2.11
CA GLY A 121 20.75 0.47 3.26
C GLY A 121 21.21 1.87 2.85
N ALA A 122 21.88 2.00 1.70
CA ALA A 122 22.29 3.29 1.16
C ALA A 122 21.13 4.21 0.76
N PHE A 123 19.89 3.68 0.72
CA PHE A 123 18.66 4.40 0.38
C PHE A 123 17.68 4.46 1.57
N GLY A 124 18.17 4.28 2.80
CA GLY A 124 17.38 4.50 4.02
C GLY A 124 16.71 3.26 4.61
N SER A 125 16.97 2.06 4.09
CA SER A 125 16.45 0.84 4.70
C SER A 125 17.03 0.63 6.10
N SER A 126 16.14 0.24 7.02
CA SER A 126 16.48 -0.20 8.37
C SER A 126 16.90 -1.67 8.45
N GLY A 127 16.89 -2.38 7.32
CA GLY A 127 17.16 -3.82 7.22
C GLY A 127 15.91 -4.68 7.33
N SER A 128 16.11 -6.01 7.41
CA SER A 128 15.00 -6.97 7.43
C SER A 128 14.21 -6.89 8.73
N PHE A 129 12.88 -6.75 8.64
CA PHE A 129 11.98 -6.77 9.79
C PHE A 129 12.15 -8.01 10.69
N PHE A 130 12.48 -9.16 10.09
CA PHE A 130 12.76 -10.39 10.83
C PHE A 130 14.04 -10.34 11.68
N ARG A 131 14.95 -9.42 11.35
CA ARG A 131 16.26 -9.26 12.00
C ARG A 131 16.38 -8.01 12.85
N LEU A 132 15.43 -7.06 12.73
CA LEU A 132 15.37 -5.90 13.60
C LEU A 132 15.29 -6.35 15.06
N LYS A 133 16.15 -5.76 15.90
CA LYS A 133 16.21 -6.10 17.32
C LYS A 133 14.92 -5.64 18.00
N PRO A 134 14.38 -6.40 18.98
CA PRO A 134 13.18 -5.99 19.70
C PRO A 134 13.26 -4.58 20.29
N ALA A 135 14.44 -4.14 20.75
CA ALA A 135 14.67 -2.79 21.25
C ALA A 135 14.34 -1.67 20.23
N GLN A 136 14.54 -1.93 18.93
CA GLN A 136 14.25 -0.95 17.85
C GLN A 136 12.73 -0.80 17.60
N LEU A 137 11.95 -1.79 18.03
CA LEU A 137 10.49 -1.84 17.89
C LEU A 137 9.80 -2.03 19.26
N ALA A 138 10.44 -1.58 20.34
CA ALA A 138 9.96 -1.80 21.70
C ALA A 138 8.70 -0.99 22.03
N SER A 139 8.49 0.12 21.33
CA SER A 139 7.28 0.93 21.37
C SER A 139 7.06 1.53 19.98
N GLY A 140 5.90 2.16 19.74
CA GLY A 140 5.61 2.76 18.44
C GLY A 140 4.39 2.16 17.75
N SER A 141 4.18 2.58 16.51
CA SER A 141 3.13 2.04 15.66
C SER A 141 3.67 1.79 14.26
N CYS A 142 3.45 0.59 13.75
CA CYS A 142 4.02 0.12 12.50
C CYS A 142 2.93 -0.39 11.55
N ALA A 143 3.15 -0.23 10.24
CA ALA A 143 2.40 -0.97 9.22
C ALA A 143 3.19 -2.20 8.80
N CYS A 144 2.52 -3.35 8.76
CA CYS A 144 3.10 -4.62 8.35
C CYS A 144 2.35 -5.15 7.14
N ASN A 145 2.91 -4.96 5.95
CA ASN A 145 2.32 -5.42 4.68
C ASN A 145 3.31 -6.35 3.97
N PRO A 146 3.49 -7.59 4.48
CA PRO A 146 4.45 -8.52 3.93
C PRO A 146 4.06 -8.98 2.50
N PRO A 147 5.03 -9.45 1.70
CA PRO A 147 4.74 -10.18 0.48
C PRO A 147 3.75 -11.34 0.72
N PHE A 148 2.84 -11.52 -0.23
CA PHE A 148 1.73 -12.49 -0.23
C PHE A 148 2.22 -13.90 -0.57
N VAL A 149 3.20 -14.35 0.22
CA VAL A 149 3.79 -15.67 0.20
C VAL A 149 3.50 -16.28 1.57
N HIS A 150 2.86 -17.46 1.60
CA HIS A 150 2.39 -18.09 2.84
C HIS A 150 3.45 -18.10 3.95
N ALA A 151 4.66 -18.56 3.65
CA ALA A 151 5.75 -18.63 4.63
C ALA A 151 6.16 -17.25 5.18
N ILE A 152 6.11 -16.20 4.36
CA ILE A 152 6.47 -14.83 4.76
C ILE A 152 5.34 -14.22 5.61
N LEU A 153 4.09 -14.42 5.22
CA LEU A 153 2.92 -14.02 6.00
C LEU A 153 2.94 -14.64 7.40
N ASP A 154 3.15 -15.96 7.47
CA ASP A 154 3.18 -16.71 8.72
C ASP A 154 4.35 -16.26 9.62
N ALA A 155 5.54 -16.07 9.05
CA ALA A 155 6.69 -15.57 9.79
C ALA A 155 6.48 -14.13 10.28
N ALA A 156 5.86 -13.26 9.47
CA ALA A 156 5.58 -11.88 9.84
C ALA A 156 4.55 -11.80 10.98
N ALA A 157 3.49 -12.62 10.92
CA ALA A 157 2.50 -12.72 11.97
C ALA A 157 3.14 -13.19 13.30
N ALA A 158 3.95 -14.24 13.25
CA ALA A 158 4.67 -14.74 14.43
C ALA A 158 5.61 -13.68 15.04
N ARG A 159 6.33 -12.93 14.19
CA ARG A 159 7.21 -11.85 14.66
C ARG A 159 6.45 -10.70 15.31
N VAL A 160 5.29 -10.32 14.75
CA VAL A 160 4.43 -9.28 15.34
C VAL A 160 3.92 -9.72 16.71
N GLU A 161 3.48 -10.97 16.87
CA GLU A 161 3.07 -11.53 18.16
C GLU A 161 4.20 -11.49 19.20
N GLU A 162 5.40 -11.92 18.81
CA GLU A 162 6.58 -11.90 19.68
C GLU A 162 6.89 -10.47 20.19
N LEU A 163 6.90 -9.49 19.28
CA LEU A 163 7.18 -8.10 19.62
C LEU A 163 6.09 -7.51 20.52
N LEU A 164 4.82 -7.80 20.25
CA LEU A 164 3.70 -7.34 21.08
C LEU A 164 3.72 -7.97 22.48
N ALA A 165 4.05 -9.25 22.59
CA ALA A 165 4.19 -9.93 23.88
C ALA A 165 5.34 -9.33 24.71
N ALA A 166 6.49 -9.09 24.08
CA ALA A 166 7.63 -8.44 24.74
C ALA A 166 7.29 -7.01 25.19
N ALA A 167 6.65 -6.22 24.32
CA ALA A 167 6.22 -4.87 24.66
C ALA A 167 5.15 -4.84 25.75
N ALA A 168 4.21 -5.79 25.75
CA ALA A 168 3.19 -5.91 26.79
C ALA A 168 3.83 -6.25 28.15
N ALA A 169 4.81 -7.16 28.19
CA ALA A 169 5.56 -7.48 29.40
C ALA A 169 6.33 -6.27 29.95
N ALA A 170 6.77 -5.36 29.06
CA ALA A 170 7.43 -4.12 29.42
C ALA A 170 6.47 -2.92 29.65
N ASP A 171 5.15 -3.13 29.61
CA ASP A 171 4.13 -2.07 29.60
C ASP A 171 4.43 -0.93 28.60
N ALA A 172 4.92 -1.29 27.42
CA ALA A 172 5.29 -0.35 26.36
C ALA A 172 4.15 -0.20 25.34
N PRO A 173 3.91 1.03 24.83
CA PRO A 173 2.87 1.25 23.83
C PRO A 173 3.36 0.80 22.46
N LEU A 174 2.95 -0.40 22.03
CA LEU A 174 3.23 -0.95 20.70
C LEU A 174 1.94 -1.30 19.95
N SER A 175 1.93 -0.99 18.65
CA SER A 175 0.80 -1.15 17.73
C SER A 175 1.28 -1.62 16.34
N PHE A 176 0.53 -2.53 15.73
CA PHE A 176 0.74 -2.97 14.35
C PHE A 176 -0.58 -2.91 13.57
N ALA A 177 -0.55 -2.29 12.39
CA ALA A 177 -1.55 -2.47 11.35
C ALA A 177 -1.02 -3.50 10.34
N PHE A 178 -1.45 -4.75 10.48
CA PHE A 178 -1.08 -5.86 9.61
C PHE A 178 -2.03 -5.96 8.42
N VAL A 179 -1.50 -5.89 7.21
CA VAL A 179 -2.25 -5.90 5.94
C VAL A 179 -1.90 -7.17 5.18
N MET A 180 -2.90 -7.94 4.80
CA MET A 180 -2.72 -9.16 4.03
C MET A 180 -3.92 -9.46 3.12
N PRO A 181 -3.79 -10.37 2.15
CA PRO A 181 -4.95 -10.90 1.45
C PRO A 181 -5.88 -11.63 2.43
N GLY A 182 -7.18 -11.63 2.15
CA GLY A 182 -8.21 -12.32 2.94
C GLY A 182 -8.19 -13.84 2.82
N TRP A 183 -7.00 -14.43 2.73
CA TRP A 183 -6.74 -15.87 2.67
C TRP A 183 -6.92 -16.48 4.06
N LYS A 184 -8.18 -16.84 4.36
CA LYS A 184 -8.60 -17.39 5.67
C LYS A 184 -7.94 -18.73 6.01
N GLU A 185 -7.49 -19.44 4.99
CA GLU A 185 -6.79 -20.72 5.07
C GLU A 185 -5.33 -20.60 5.54
N THR A 186 -4.78 -19.39 5.61
CA THR A 186 -3.40 -19.17 6.09
C THR A 186 -3.30 -19.26 7.60
N ARG A 187 -2.15 -19.76 8.10
CA ARG A 187 -1.86 -19.75 9.54
C ARG A 187 -1.74 -18.32 10.08
N ALA A 188 -1.21 -17.38 9.29
CA ALA A 188 -1.20 -15.96 9.60
C ALA A 188 -2.61 -15.44 9.92
N HIS A 189 -3.59 -15.67 9.04
CA HIS A 189 -4.96 -15.21 9.30
C HIS A 189 -5.53 -15.84 10.58
N ALA A 190 -5.37 -17.15 10.77
CA ALA A 190 -5.87 -17.85 11.96
C ALA A 190 -5.22 -17.32 13.26
N SER A 191 -3.90 -17.17 13.29
CA SER A 191 -3.16 -16.69 14.46
C SER A 191 -3.50 -15.23 14.80
N LEU A 192 -3.49 -14.32 13.82
CA LEU A 192 -3.83 -12.91 14.04
C LEU A 192 -5.29 -12.73 14.48
N SER A 193 -6.21 -13.55 13.98
CA SER A 193 -7.62 -13.54 14.40
C SER A 193 -7.81 -13.98 15.86
N ALA A 194 -6.97 -14.92 16.32
CA ALA A 194 -7.00 -15.45 17.68
C ALA A 194 -6.10 -14.68 18.67
N SER A 195 -5.39 -13.66 18.20
CA SER A 195 -4.44 -12.90 19.00
C SER A 195 -5.10 -12.20 20.19
N PRO A 196 -4.52 -12.26 21.40
CA PRO A 196 -5.00 -11.46 22.54
C PRO A 196 -4.77 -9.95 22.34
N PHE A 197 -3.90 -9.58 21.40
CA PHE A 197 -3.61 -8.19 21.06
C PHE A 197 -4.56 -7.64 19.99
N LEU A 198 -5.41 -8.46 19.38
CA LEU A 198 -6.34 -7.98 18.35
C LEU A 198 -7.32 -6.96 18.93
N ARG A 199 -7.38 -5.78 18.32
CA ARG A 199 -8.35 -4.72 18.65
C ARG A 199 -9.37 -4.49 17.55
N ARG A 200 -8.97 -4.69 16.29
CA ARG A 200 -9.85 -4.58 15.12
C ARG A 200 -9.37 -5.51 14.02
N ALA A 201 -10.29 -6.22 13.38
CA ALA A 201 -10.04 -6.91 12.12
C ALA A 201 -11.12 -6.52 11.12
N ARG A 202 -10.72 -6.22 9.88
CA ARG A 202 -11.67 -5.91 8.81
C ARG A 202 -11.19 -6.45 7.48
N ALA A 203 -12.07 -7.14 6.77
CA ALA A 203 -11.95 -7.43 5.36
C ALA A 203 -12.63 -6.33 4.52
N ASP A 204 -11.93 -5.78 3.53
CA ASP A 204 -12.49 -4.82 2.58
C ASP A 204 -12.67 -5.47 1.19
N PRO A 205 -13.90 -5.53 0.65
CA PRO A 205 -14.17 -6.01 -0.71
C PRO A 205 -13.89 -4.98 -1.80
N LEU A 206 -13.49 -3.75 -1.46
CA LEU A 206 -13.17 -2.70 -2.42
C LEU A 206 -11.74 -2.92 -2.95
N ARG A 207 -11.62 -3.55 -4.12
CA ARG A 207 -10.33 -4.11 -4.57
C ARG A 207 -9.75 -3.44 -5.82
N ALA A 208 -8.42 -3.30 -5.84
CA ALA A 208 -7.62 -3.41 -7.07
C ALA A 208 -6.82 -4.73 -7.11
N SER A 209 -6.98 -5.57 -6.07
CA SER A 209 -6.35 -6.87 -5.86
C SER A 209 -7.32 -8.02 -6.23
N PRO A 210 -6.85 -9.19 -6.70
CA PRO A 210 -7.71 -10.34 -6.92
C PRO A 210 -8.37 -10.90 -5.64
N TYR A 211 -7.90 -10.50 -4.44
CA TYR A 211 -8.37 -10.98 -3.15
C TYR A 211 -8.81 -9.83 -2.22
N ASP A 212 -9.63 -10.15 -1.20
CA ASP A 212 -10.02 -9.16 -0.18
C ASP A 212 -8.75 -8.70 0.50
N THR A 213 -8.71 -7.44 0.92
CA THR A 213 -7.63 -7.01 1.80
C THR A 213 -8.15 -7.06 3.23
N VAL A 214 -7.44 -7.76 4.10
CA VAL A 214 -7.72 -7.78 5.53
C VAL A 214 -6.70 -6.90 6.23
N VAL A 215 -7.19 -6.02 7.09
CA VAL A 215 -6.37 -5.21 7.99
C VAL A 215 -6.66 -5.66 9.43
N PHE A 216 -5.64 -6.20 10.09
CA PHE A 216 -5.65 -6.48 11.52
C PHE A 216 -4.93 -5.34 12.25
N VAL A 217 -5.55 -4.78 13.28
CA VAL A 217 -4.93 -3.83 14.19
C VAL A 217 -4.68 -4.54 15.51
N LEU A 218 -3.39 -4.80 15.79
CA LEU A 218 -2.90 -5.58 16.92
C LEU A 218 -2.13 -4.65 17.84
N GLN A 219 -2.53 -4.54 19.10
CA GLN A 219 -1.99 -3.55 20.02
C GLN A 219 -1.84 -4.13 21.42
N THR A 220 -0.75 -3.74 22.07
CA THR A 220 -0.62 -3.80 23.53
C THR A 220 -1.70 -2.95 24.19
N GLU A 221 -1.97 -3.19 25.48
CA GLU A 221 -2.96 -2.41 26.23
C GLU A 221 -2.61 -0.91 26.29
N ARG A 222 -1.34 -0.56 26.50
CA ARG A 222 -0.90 0.83 26.46
C ARG A 222 -0.93 1.40 25.03
N GLY A 223 -0.66 0.56 24.02
CA GLY A 223 -0.77 0.91 22.61
C GLY A 223 -2.20 1.27 22.19
N SER A 224 -3.21 0.50 22.63
CA SER A 224 -4.62 0.77 22.29
C SER A 224 -5.16 2.04 22.93
N ARG A 225 -4.65 2.44 24.11
CA ARG A 225 -4.97 3.72 24.73
C ARG A 225 -4.34 4.90 23.99
N LYS A 226 -3.10 4.71 23.49
CA LYS A 226 -2.36 5.76 22.76
C LYS A 226 -2.86 5.94 21.33
N TRP A 227 -3.23 4.86 20.66
CA TRP A 227 -3.64 4.83 19.25
C TRP A 227 -4.95 4.04 19.09
N PRO A 228 -6.08 4.61 19.52
CA PRO A 228 -7.35 3.88 19.53
C PRO A 228 -7.80 3.47 18.12
N ALA A 229 -7.98 2.18 17.91
CA ALA A 229 -8.56 1.61 16.70
C ALA A 229 -10.11 1.58 16.78
N ASP A 230 -10.71 2.75 17.02
CA ASP A 230 -12.14 2.90 17.28
C ASP A 230 -13.02 2.93 16.01
N GLY A 231 -14.33 3.16 16.19
CA GLY A 231 -15.27 3.22 15.07
C GLY A 231 -15.00 4.37 14.09
N ARG A 232 -14.40 5.48 14.56
CA ARG A 232 -14.02 6.59 13.70
C ARG A 232 -12.85 6.20 12.81
N PHE A 233 -11.82 5.57 13.39
CA PHE A 233 -10.71 4.99 12.63
C PHE A 233 -11.24 4.04 11.56
N GLU A 234 -12.15 3.12 11.91
CA GLU A 234 -12.70 2.15 10.96
C GLU A 234 -13.46 2.84 9.80
N ALA A 235 -14.27 3.86 10.10
CA ALA A 235 -15.02 4.61 9.10
C ALA A 235 -14.12 5.40 8.13
N GLU A 236 -13.06 6.02 8.65
CA GLU A 236 -12.10 6.75 7.82
C GLU A 236 -11.25 5.80 6.97
N LEU A 237 -10.85 4.66 7.54
CA LEU A 237 -10.14 3.62 6.80
C LEU A 237 -11.00 3.08 5.65
N ARG A 238 -12.30 2.83 5.89
CA ARG A 238 -13.30 2.47 4.87
C ARG A 238 -13.34 3.48 3.73
N ALA A 239 -13.48 4.76 4.08
CA ALA A 239 -13.52 5.83 3.11
C ALA A 239 -12.23 5.92 2.29
N ALA A 240 -11.07 5.68 2.91
CA ALA A 240 -9.78 5.71 2.24
C ALA A 240 -9.57 4.57 1.23
N PHE A 241 -9.96 3.34 1.58
CA PHE A 241 -9.97 2.22 0.63
C PHE A 241 -10.93 2.49 -0.54
N ALA A 242 -12.12 3.02 -0.26
CA ALA A 242 -13.09 3.40 -1.30
C ALA A 242 -12.55 4.52 -2.23
N ALA A 243 -11.92 5.55 -1.67
CA ALA A 243 -11.35 6.66 -2.42
C ALA A 243 -10.25 6.20 -3.40
N SER A 244 -9.55 5.12 -3.06
CA SER A 244 -8.51 4.55 -3.91
C SER A 244 -9.06 3.97 -5.23
N LEU A 245 -10.37 3.70 -5.31
CA LEU A 245 -11.07 3.27 -6.52
C LEU A 245 -11.64 4.41 -7.35
N ALA A 246 -11.73 5.63 -6.79
CA ALA A 246 -12.35 6.78 -7.45
C ALA A 246 -11.71 7.10 -8.81
N PRO A 247 -10.38 7.12 -8.97
CA PRO A 247 -9.77 7.40 -10.28
C PRO A 247 -10.18 6.40 -11.37
N ARG A 248 -10.32 5.12 -11.02
CA ARG A 248 -10.73 4.07 -11.97
C ARG A 248 -12.21 4.16 -12.33
N LEU A 249 -13.06 4.51 -11.36
CA LEU A 249 -14.47 4.84 -11.59
C LEU A 249 -14.64 6.10 -12.43
N ASP A 250 -13.81 7.12 -12.23
CA ASP A 250 -13.87 8.36 -12.99
C ASP A 250 -13.35 8.17 -14.43
N ALA A 251 -12.29 7.37 -14.62
CA ALA A 251 -11.84 6.93 -15.95
C ALA A 251 -12.93 6.15 -16.70
N TRP A 252 -13.68 5.29 -16.02
CA TRP A 252 -14.84 4.61 -16.59
C TRP A 252 -15.94 5.59 -17.03
N VAL A 253 -16.27 6.59 -16.20
CA VAL A 253 -17.25 7.63 -16.56
C VAL A 253 -16.75 8.45 -17.76
N ALA A 254 -15.46 8.82 -17.78
CA ALA A 254 -14.85 9.58 -18.87
C ALA A 254 -14.93 8.81 -20.19
N ALA A 255 -14.58 7.52 -20.20
CA ALA A 255 -14.70 6.66 -21.37
C ALA A 255 -16.15 6.54 -21.89
N LYS A 256 -17.15 6.43 -20.99
CA LYS A 256 -18.57 6.46 -21.40
C LYS A 256 -19.00 7.81 -21.98
N ARG A 257 -18.46 8.92 -21.47
CA ARG A 257 -18.76 10.28 -21.97
C ARG A 257 -18.13 10.53 -23.34
N SER A 258 -16.93 10.01 -23.58
CA SER A 258 -16.25 10.10 -24.90
C SER A 258 -16.77 9.08 -25.92
N LYS A 259 -17.75 8.23 -25.56
CA LYS A 259 -18.25 7.11 -26.38
C LYS A 259 -17.18 6.06 -26.72
N ASP A 260 -16.09 6.02 -25.96
CA ASP A 260 -15.13 4.93 -25.99
C ASP A 260 -15.66 3.74 -25.17
N PHE A 261 -16.60 3.01 -25.77
CA PHE A 261 -17.27 1.90 -25.11
C PHE A 261 -16.34 0.70 -24.90
N ALA A 262 -15.32 0.51 -25.75
CA ALA A 262 -14.35 -0.57 -25.57
C ALA A 262 -13.52 -0.37 -24.29
N THR A 263 -13.00 0.84 -24.07
CA THR A 263 -12.29 1.17 -22.83
C THR A 263 -13.23 1.16 -21.62
N ALA A 264 -14.45 1.69 -21.77
CA ALA A 264 -15.43 1.66 -20.68
C ALA A 264 -15.81 0.23 -20.27
N ASP A 265 -16.00 -0.68 -21.22
CA ASP A 265 -16.33 -2.07 -20.94
C ASP A 265 -15.15 -2.79 -20.29
N LYS A 266 -13.92 -2.56 -20.77
CA LYS A 266 -12.71 -3.09 -20.13
C LYS A 266 -12.58 -2.63 -18.67
N ILE A 267 -12.74 -1.34 -18.40
CA ILE A 267 -12.66 -0.81 -17.03
C ILE A 267 -13.83 -1.34 -16.19
N ARG A 268 -15.03 -1.50 -16.76
CA ARG A 268 -16.17 -2.10 -16.05
C ARG A 268 -15.88 -3.53 -15.65
N ASP A 269 -15.29 -4.32 -16.54
CA ASP A 269 -14.98 -5.72 -16.28
C ASP A 269 -13.88 -5.85 -15.23
N GLU A 270 -12.86 -4.98 -15.27
CA GLU A 270 -11.85 -4.85 -14.22
C GLU A 270 -12.46 -4.47 -12.86
N LEU A 271 -13.36 -3.47 -12.82
CA LEU A 271 -14.09 -3.07 -11.62
C LEU A 271 -14.98 -4.21 -11.09
N LYS A 272 -15.64 -4.95 -11.98
CA LYS A 272 -16.48 -6.10 -11.62
C LYS A 272 -15.65 -7.25 -11.07
N ALA A 273 -14.49 -7.53 -11.66
CA ALA A 273 -13.53 -8.51 -11.13
C ALA A 273 -13.01 -8.09 -9.75
N ALA A 274 -12.92 -6.79 -9.50
CA ALA A 274 -12.65 -6.17 -8.21
C ALA A 274 -13.85 -6.12 -7.24
N GLY A 275 -15.00 -6.72 -7.57
CA GLY A 275 -16.20 -6.72 -6.72
C GLY A 275 -16.99 -5.41 -6.73
N VAL A 276 -16.63 -4.44 -7.57
CA VAL A 276 -17.23 -3.11 -7.66
C VAL A 276 -18.22 -3.05 -8.82
N ILE A 277 -19.49 -2.74 -8.53
CA ILE A 277 -20.50 -2.49 -9.56
C ILE A 277 -20.46 -1.01 -9.96
N ALA A 278 -19.79 -0.72 -11.08
CA ALA A 278 -19.55 0.65 -11.56
C ALA A 278 -20.82 1.52 -11.65
N ASP A 279 -21.92 0.98 -12.22
CA ASP A 279 -23.19 1.72 -12.35
C ASP A 279 -23.86 2.01 -10.99
N LYS A 280 -23.58 1.23 -9.93
CA LYS A 280 -24.03 1.56 -8.56
C LYS A 280 -23.14 2.65 -7.93
N ALA A 281 -21.83 2.59 -8.17
CA ALA A 281 -20.86 3.54 -7.61
C ALA A 281 -20.87 4.91 -8.30
N ARG A 282 -21.31 4.98 -9.57
CA ARG A 282 -21.48 6.20 -10.37
C ARG A 282 -22.81 6.12 -11.15
N PRO A 283 -23.95 6.37 -10.50
CA PRO A 283 -25.26 6.26 -11.16
C PRO A 283 -25.44 7.29 -12.27
N VAL A 284 -26.12 6.89 -13.34
CA VAL A 284 -26.43 7.79 -14.46
C VAL A 284 -27.46 8.84 -14.00
N PRO A 285 -27.24 10.14 -14.26
CA PRO A 285 -28.20 11.18 -13.88
C PRO A 285 -29.58 10.91 -14.48
N ARG A 286 -30.65 11.06 -13.68
CA ARG A 286 -32.05 10.80 -14.07
C ARG A 286 -32.45 11.50 -15.38
N LYS A 287 -32.01 12.75 -15.58
CA LYS A 287 -32.23 13.52 -16.83
C LYS A 287 -31.66 12.85 -18.08
N ALA A 288 -30.54 12.13 -17.97
CA ALA A 288 -29.94 11.40 -19.09
C ALA A 288 -30.70 10.09 -19.40
N ILE A 289 -31.32 9.48 -18.39
CA ILE A 289 -32.22 8.32 -18.55
C ILE A 289 -33.49 8.74 -19.28
N GLU A 290 -34.12 9.83 -18.83
CA GLU A 290 -35.33 10.40 -19.45
C GLU A 290 -35.09 10.81 -20.91
N LYS A 291 -33.93 11.42 -21.22
CA LYS A 291 -33.57 11.79 -22.59
C LYS A 291 -33.37 10.58 -23.51
N ARG A 292 -32.82 9.47 -23.01
CA ARG A 292 -32.67 8.20 -23.76
C ARG A 292 -34.01 7.48 -23.96
N ALA A 293 -34.92 7.57 -23.00
CA ALA A 293 -36.27 7.03 -23.11
C ALA A 293 -37.08 7.80 -24.17
N ALA A 294 -36.99 9.13 -24.16
CA ALA A 294 -37.63 9.99 -25.15
C ALA A 294 -37.11 9.76 -26.58
N SER A 295 -35.80 9.56 -26.76
CA SER A 295 -35.24 9.27 -28.09
C SER A 295 -35.65 7.90 -28.63
N LYS A 296 -35.78 6.89 -27.75
CA LYS A 296 -36.30 5.56 -28.15
C LYS A 296 -37.79 5.59 -28.52
N GLY A 297 -38.60 6.37 -27.81
CA GLY A 297 -40.01 6.56 -28.14
C GLY A 297 -40.21 7.22 -29.51
N ALA A 298 -39.38 8.22 -29.84
CA ALA A 298 -39.43 8.91 -31.13
C ALA A 298 -38.98 8.04 -32.32
N ASP A 299 -38.09 7.07 -32.10
CA ASP A 299 -37.67 6.11 -33.14
C ASP A 299 -38.71 4.99 -33.37
N ASP A 300 -39.43 4.55 -32.34
CA ASP A 300 -40.50 3.55 -32.47
C ASP A 300 -41.77 4.16 -33.10
N GLU A 301 -42.05 5.44 -32.89
CA GLU A 301 -43.16 6.17 -33.51
C GLU A 301 -42.94 6.42 -35.03
N LYS A 302 -41.69 6.40 -35.49
CA LYS A 302 -41.32 6.46 -36.92
C LYS A 302 -41.27 5.11 -37.61
N ARG A 303 -41.49 4.01 -36.87
CA ARG A 303 -41.40 2.66 -37.41
C ARG A 303 -42.70 2.30 -38.12
N PRO A 304 -42.68 1.97 -39.44
CA PRO A 304 -43.91 1.67 -40.17
C PRO A 304 -44.59 0.43 -39.56
N PRO A 305 -45.93 0.37 -39.55
CA PRO A 305 -46.66 -0.74 -38.96
C PRO A 305 -46.25 -2.04 -39.66
N LYS A 306 -45.97 -3.09 -38.85
CA LYS A 306 -45.68 -4.43 -39.37
C LYS A 306 -46.86 -4.87 -40.24
N ARG A 307 -46.64 -5.02 -41.55
CA ARG A 307 -47.64 -5.61 -42.46
C ARG A 307 -48.01 -6.99 -41.92
N GLY A 308 -49.27 -7.15 -41.53
CA GLY A 308 -49.84 -8.45 -41.19
C GLY A 308 -49.70 -9.39 -42.40
N ARG A 309 -49.31 -10.65 -42.13
CA ARG A 309 -49.43 -11.72 -43.11
C ARG A 309 -50.92 -11.85 -43.46
N ALA A 310 -51.27 -11.59 -44.72
CA ALA A 310 -52.51 -12.08 -45.28
C ALA A 310 -52.41 -13.61 -45.42
N GLU A 311 -53.54 -14.26 -45.19
CA GLU A 311 -53.78 -15.71 -45.16
C GLU A 311 -53.23 -16.47 -46.37
#